data_AF-A0A961GKP1-F1
#
_entry.id   AF-A0A961GKP1-F1
#
_cell.length_a   1.000
_cell.length_b   1.000
_cell.length_c   1.000
_cell.angle_alpha   90.00
_cell.angle_beta   90.00
_cell.angle_gamma   90.00
#
_symmetry.space_group_name_H-M   'P 1'
#
loop_
_entity.id
_entity.type
_entity.pdbx_description
1 polymer ?
#
loop_
_entity_poly.entity_id
_entity_poly.type
_entity_poly.pdbx_seq_one_letter_code
_entity_poly.pdbx_strand_id
1 'polypeptide(L)'
;WTDYVAGRELARSQQRQAHDVAVAERDRLLDRQRRQRQWSERGVRRAKTSGEPDKNLRRKQAERSEQQTSKVRATERALERLEVVDKPWEGWRLELQLRPSARSGDVVARLDAAVVERGPFVLGPIDLEIAWQDRIGVLGPNG
;
A
#
# COMPACT_ATOMS: atom_id res chain seq x y z
N TRP A 1 -24.26 0.83 -5.02
CA TRP A 1 -23.18 1.57 -4.31
C TRP A 1 -22.28 0.63 -3.53
N THR A 2 -22.84 -0.30 -2.75
CA THR A 2 -22.13 -1.38 -2.04
C THR A 2 -21.25 -2.25 -2.94
N ASP A 3 -21.77 -2.69 -4.09
CA ASP A 3 -21.03 -3.60 -4.99
C ASP A 3 -19.81 -2.93 -5.62
N TYR A 4 -19.89 -1.64 -5.90
CA TYR A 4 -18.78 -0.85 -6.43
C TYR A 4 -17.66 -0.68 -5.40
N VAL A 5 -18.02 -0.43 -4.14
CA VAL A 5 -17.04 -0.32 -3.04
C VAL A 5 -16.37 -1.67 -2.80
N ALA A 6 -17.14 -2.75 -2.71
CA ALA A 6 -16.63 -4.11 -2.52
C ALA A 6 -15.69 -4.55 -3.66
N GLY A 7 -16.05 -4.27 -4.91
CA GLY A 7 -15.20 -4.58 -6.07
C GLY A 7 -13.86 -3.83 -6.04
N ARG A 8 -13.87 -2.55 -5.64
CA ARG A 8 -12.64 -1.75 -5.50
C ARG A 8 -11.73 -2.25 -4.38
N GLU A 9 -12.30 -2.67 -3.26
CA GLU A 9 -11.53 -3.25 -2.15
C GLU A 9 -10.90 -4.59 -2.52
N LEU A 10 -11.65 -5.43 -3.22
CA LEU A 10 -11.15 -6.71 -3.75
C LEU A 10 -9.98 -6.49 -4.71
N ALA A 11 -10.11 -5.59 -5.69
CA ALA A 11 -9.04 -5.30 -6.64
C ALA A 11 -7.76 -4.80 -5.94
N ARG A 12 -7.89 -3.91 -4.94
CA ARG A 12 -6.75 -3.47 -4.12
C ARG A 12 -6.13 -4.62 -3.32
N SER A 13 -6.94 -5.53 -2.80
CA SER A 13 -6.46 -6.69 -2.06
C SER A 13 -5.67 -7.64 -2.96
N GLN A 14 -6.17 -7.90 -4.16
CA GLN A 14 -5.50 -8.73 -5.15
C GLN A 14 -4.17 -8.10 -5.60
N GLN A 15 -4.14 -6.79 -5.84
CA GLN A 15 -2.91 -6.07 -6.18
C GLN A 15 -1.88 -6.12 -5.04
N ARG A 16 -2.32 -5.95 -3.77
CA ARG A 16 -1.45 -6.11 -2.60
C ARG A 16 -0.85 -7.51 -2.56
N GLN A 17 -1.68 -8.53 -2.71
CA GLN A 17 -1.24 -9.92 -2.68
C GLN A 17 -0.22 -10.23 -3.80
N ALA A 18 -0.48 -9.75 -5.02
CA ALA A 18 0.43 -9.91 -6.15
C ALA A 18 1.79 -9.22 -5.89
N HIS A 19 1.76 -7.99 -5.37
CA HIS A 19 2.96 -7.27 -4.96
C HIS A 19 3.76 -8.04 -3.90
N ASP A 20 3.08 -8.52 -2.85
CA ASP A 20 3.75 -9.23 -1.75
C ASP A 20 4.40 -10.55 -2.21
N VAL A 21 3.74 -11.27 -3.11
CA VAL A 21 4.31 -12.47 -3.77
C VAL A 21 5.54 -12.11 -4.59
N ALA A 22 5.49 -11.04 -5.38
CA ALA A 22 6.62 -10.60 -6.20
C ALA A 22 7.82 -10.16 -5.33
N VAL A 23 7.56 -9.43 -4.25
CA VAL A 23 8.57 -9.02 -3.25
C VAL A 23 9.21 -10.25 -2.60
N ALA A 24 8.40 -11.22 -2.16
CA ALA A 24 8.90 -12.43 -1.51
C ALA A 24 9.79 -13.26 -2.46
N GLU A 25 9.40 -13.41 -3.73
CA GLU A 25 10.21 -14.13 -4.71
C GLU A 25 11.50 -13.39 -5.04
N ARG A 26 11.46 -12.06 -5.18
CA ARG A 26 12.65 -11.23 -5.35
C ARG A 26 13.63 -11.45 -4.21
N ASP A 27 13.16 -11.37 -2.96
CA ASP A 27 14.01 -11.50 -1.78
C ASP A 27 14.61 -12.90 -1.67
N ARG A 28 13.83 -13.94 -1.98
CA ARG A 28 14.31 -15.33 -2.07
C ARG A 28 15.43 -15.48 -3.10
N LEU A 29 15.29 -14.88 -4.29
CA LEU A 29 16.29 -14.94 -5.34
C LEU A 29 17.56 -14.15 -4.97
N LEU A 30 17.42 -12.97 -4.34
CA LEU A 30 18.55 -12.20 -3.83
C LEU A 30 19.33 -12.97 -2.76
N ASP A 31 18.63 -13.62 -1.82
CA ASP A 31 19.26 -14.47 -0.80
C ASP A 31 20.00 -15.66 -1.41
N ARG A 32 19.38 -16.29 -2.42
CA ARG A 32 20.04 -17.37 -3.18
C ARG A 32 21.30 -16.85 -3.87
N GLN A 33 21.24 -15.70 -4.53
CA GLN A 33 22.37 -15.09 -5.23
C GLN A 33 23.51 -14.80 -4.25
N ARG A 34 23.22 -14.17 -3.09
CA ARG A 34 24.20 -13.87 -2.03
C ARG A 34 24.94 -15.14 -1.58
N ARG A 35 24.19 -16.21 -1.25
CA ARG A 35 24.78 -17.50 -0.82
C ARG A 35 25.63 -18.13 -1.91
N GLN A 36 25.14 -18.15 -3.14
CA GLN A 36 25.87 -18.74 -4.27
C GLN A 36 27.16 -17.96 -4.60
N ARG A 37 27.15 -16.63 -4.56
CA ARG A 37 28.36 -15.81 -4.72
C ARG A 37 29.38 -16.11 -3.63
N GLN A 38 28.94 -16.15 -2.37
CA GLN A 38 29.81 -16.48 -1.25
C GLN A 38 30.45 -17.88 -1.40
N TRP A 39 29.68 -18.89 -1.84
CA TRP A 39 30.22 -20.22 -2.11
C TRP A 39 31.16 -20.26 -3.31
N SER A 40 30.83 -19.51 -4.37
CA SER A 40 31.68 -19.40 -5.56
C SER A 40 33.03 -18.78 -5.20
N GLU A 41 33.05 -17.65 -4.49
CA GLU A 41 34.27 -16.98 -4.04
C GLU A 41 35.13 -17.88 -3.16
N ARG A 42 34.52 -18.57 -2.19
CA ARG A 42 35.23 -19.54 -1.34
C ARG A 42 35.79 -20.71 -2.16
N GLY A 43 35.02 -21.22 -3.12
CA GLY A 43 35.42 -22.29 -4.03
C GLY A 43 36.62 -21.90 -4.90
N VAL A 44 36.56 -20.73 -5.54
CA VAL A 44 37.64 -20.18 -6.37
C VAL A 44 38.89 -19.93 -5.53
N ARG A 45 38.75 -19.32 -4.35
CA ARG A 45 39.88 -19.10 -3.43
C ARG A 45 40.54 -20.43 -3.07
N ARG A 46 39.76 -21.43 -2.64
CA ARG A 46 40.26 -22.76 -2.30
C ARG A 46 40.94 -23.45 -3.49
N ALA A 47 40.40 -23.32 -4.69
CA ALA A 47 41.00 -23.87 -5.90
C ALA A 47 42.36 -23.24 -6.23
N LYS A 48 42.54 -21.94 -5.95
CA LYS A 48 43.81 -21.22 -6.16
C LYS A 48 44.85 -21.51 -5.08
N THR A 49 44.44 -21.72 -3.83
CA THR A 49 45.37 -21.84 -2.68
C THR A 49 45.61 -23.27 -2.21
N SER A 50 44.99 -24.29 -2.82
CA SER A 50 45.03 -25.67 -2.31
C SER A 50 46.39 -26.34 -2.40
N GLY A 51 47.31 -25.87 -3.25
CA GLY A 51 48.63 -26.48 -3.43
C GLY A 51 48.57 -27.94 -3.92
N GLU A 52 47.42 -28.39 -4.43
CA GLU A 52 47.10 -29.79 -4.70
C GLU A 52 47.95 -30.37 -5.84
N PRO A 53 48.82 -31.39 -5.60
CA PRO A 53 49.66 -31.96 -6.64
C PRO A 53 48.92 -32.89 -7.61
N ASP A 54 47.79 -33.48 -7.25
CA ASP A 54 47.05 -34.39 -8.15
C ASP A 54 46.28 -33.62 -9.25
N LYS A 55 46.61 -33.91 -10.52
CA LYS A 55 45.97 -33.34 -11.71
C LYS A 55 44.44 -33.54 -11.73
N ASN A 56 43.95 -34.71 -11.30
CA ASN A 56 42.54 -35.03 -11.30
C ASN A 56 41.78 -34.20 -10.26
N LEU A 57 42.38 -34.00 -9.08
CA LEU A 57 41.80 -33.17 -8.03
C LEU A 57 41.78 -31.68 -8.43
N ARG A 58 42.83 -31.17 -9.09
CA ARG A 58 42.83 -29.81 -9.64
C ARG A 58 41.72 -29.59 -10.68
N ARG A 59 41.57 -30.51 -11.64
CA ARG A 59 40.51 -30.43 -12.65
C ARG A 59 39.13 -30.41 -12.00
N LYS A 60 38.89 -31.30 -11.05
CA LYS A 60 37.64 -31.35 -10.28
C LYS A 60 37.36 -30.06 -9.51
N GLN A 61 38.37 -29.39 -8.96
CA GLN A 61 38.21 -28.10 -8.29
C GLN A 61 37.85 -26.97 -9.26
N ALA A 62 38.44 -26.96 -10.47
CA ALA A 62 38.11 -26.00 -11.52
C ALA A 62 36.66 -26.20 -12.01
N GLU A 63 36.27 -27.43 -12.37
CA GLU A 63 34.92 -27.78 -12.80
C GLU A 63 33.87 -27.40 -11.75
N ARG A 64 34.13 -27.67 -10.46
CA ARG A 64 33.25 -27.25 -9.36
C ARG A 64 33.08 -25.74 -9.28
N SER A 65 34.15 -24.97 -9.45
CA SER A 65 34.11 -23.50 -9.40
C SER A 65 33.33 -22.91 -10.58
N GLU A 66 33.50 -23.48 -11.76
CA GLU A 66 32.73 -23.11 -12.95
C GLU A 66 31.24 -23.40 -12.78
N GLN A 67 30.89 -24.58 -12.23
CA GLN A 67 29.50 -24.92 -11.93
C GLN A 67 28.85 -23.94 -10.95
N GLN A 68 29.55 -23.52 -9.90
CA GLN A 68 29.02 -22.52 -8.96
C GLN A 68 28.82 -21.15 -9.65
N THR A 69 29.76 -20.75 -10.50
CA THR A 69 29.66 -19.51 -11.28
C THR A 69 28.46 -19.54 -12.24
N SER A 70 28.23 -20.68 -12.91
CA SER A 70 27.06 -20.87 -13.76
C SER A 70 25.74 -20.75 -12.96
N LYS A 71 25.69 -21.31 -11.75
CA LYS A 71 24.53 -21.18 -10.86
C LYS A 71 24.26 -19.74 -10.42
N VAL A 72 25.31 -18.95 -10.15
CA VAL A 72 25.17 -17.51 -9.86
C VAL A 72 24.55 -16.78 -11.06
N ARG A 73 25.09 -16.99 -12.26
CA ARG A 73 24.57 -16.38 -13.50
C ARG A 73 23.13 -16.79 -13.79
N ALA A 74 22.74 -18.03 -13.48
CA ALA A 74 21.36 -18.48 -13.63
C ALA A 74 20.40 -17.72 -12.69
N THR A 75 20.81 -17.48 -11.44
CA THR A 75 20.02 -16.70 -10.48
C THR A 75 19.96 -15.22 -10.85
N GLU A 76 21.06 -14.64 -11.35
CA GLU A 76 21.08 -13.26 -11.88
C GLU A 76 20.07 -13.07 -13.00
N ARG A 77 20.07 -13.96 -14.00
CA ARG A 77 19.08 -13.91 -15.07
C ARG A 77 17.65 -14.15 -14.60
N ALA A 78 17.46 -14.90 -13.52
CA ALA A 78 16.13 -15.07 -12.92
C ALA A 78 15.64 -13.78 -12.26
N LEU A 79 16.53 -13.04 -11.59
CA LEU A 79 16.24 -11.71 -11.05
C LEU A 79 15.91 -10.69 -12.15
N GLU A 80 16.68 -10.69 -13.24
CA GLU A 80 16.45 -9.79 -14.39
C GLU A 80 15.10 -10.03 -15.08
N ARG A 81 14.62 -11.28 -15.08
CA ARG A 81 13.32 -11.66 -15.67
C ARG A 81 12.16 -11.57 -14.68
N LEU A 82 12.42 -11.30 -13.40
CA LEU A 82 11.35 -11.24 -12.42
C LEU A 82 10.50 -10.01 -12.69
N GLU A 83 9.20 -10.21 -12.88
CA GLU A 83 8.24 -9.13 -13.08
C GLU A 83 8.18 -8.23 -11.84
N VAL A 84 8.29 -6.92 -12.05
CA VAL A 84 8.12 -5.94 -10.98
C VAL A 84 6.65 -5.58 -10.90
N VAL A 85 6.00 -5.99 -9.83
CA VAL A 85 4.63 -5.59 -9.51
C VAL A 85 4.69 -4.37 -8.60
N ASP A 86 4.07 -3.27 -8.99
CA ASP A 86 4.05 -2.04 -8.20
C ASP A 86 3.17 -2.16 -6.95
N LYS A 87 3.59 -1.52 -5.87
CA LYS A 87 2.80 -1.43 -4.65
C LYS A 87 1.49 -0.69 -4.94
N PRO A 88 0.33 -1.20 -4.50
CA PRO A 88 -0.93 -0.47 -4.64
C PRO A 88 -0.87 0.86 -3.89
N TRP A 89 -1.41 1.90 -4.53
CA TRP A 89 -1.44 3.25 -3.97
C TRP A 89 -2.27 3.30 -2.68
N GLU A 90 -1.65 3.81 -1.62
CA GLU A 90 -2.26 4.04 -0.30
C GLU A 90 -2.64 5.51 -0.16
N GLY A 91 -3.90 5.82 -0.46
CA GLY A 91 -4.47 7.14 -0.19
C GLY A 91 -4.75 7.36 1.29
N TRP A 92 -4.90 8.62 1.67
CA TRP A 92 -5.38 8.99 3.00
C TRP A 92 -6.82 8.47 3.21
N ARG A 93 -7.12 8.03 4.44
CA ARG A 93 -8.47 7.65 4.87
C ARG A 93 -8.93 8.64 5.93
N LEU A 94 -10.11 9.24 5.73
CA LEU A 94 -10.74 10.07 6.76
C LEU A 94 -11.31 9.16 7.86
N GLU A 95 -10.67 9.13 9.02
CA GLU A 95 -11.22 8.49 10.21
C GLU A 95 -11.84 9.58 11.10
N LEU A 96 -12.96 10.15 10.65
CA LEU A 96 -13.71 11.16 11.40
C LEU A 96 -14.87 10.51 12.13
N GLN A 97 -14.85 10.59 13.46
CA GLN A 97 -15.99 10.24 14.31
C GLN A 97 -16.57 11.51 14.94
N LEU A 98 -17.79 11.86 14.56
CA LEU A 98 -18.55 12.93 15.20
C LEU A 98 -19.28 12.33 16.40
N ARG A 99 -18.85 12.67 17.62
CA ARG A 99 -19.57 12.25 18.83
C ARG A 99 -20.81 13.13 19.00
N PRO A 100 -22.02 12.55 19.12
CA PRO A 100 -23.18 13.34 19.47
C PRO A 100 -22.98 13.94 20.87
N SER A 101 -23.31 15.23 21.04
CA SER A 101 -23.49 15.82 22.35
C SER A 101 -24.76 15.26 23.01
N ALA A 102 -24.93 15.49 24.31
CA ALA A 102 -26.14 15.10 25.03
C ALA A 102 -27.40 15.51 24.27
N ARG A 103 -28.40 14.65 24.24
CA ARG A 103 -29.68 14.88 23.54
C ARG A 103 -30.28 16.22 23.98
N SER A 104 -30.55 17.11 23.04
CA SER A 104 -31.44 18.25 23.26
C SER A 104 -32.89 17.75 23.29
N GLY A 105 -33.82 18.53 23.85
CA GLY A 105 -35.25 18.23 23.74
C GLY A 105 -35.71 18.05 22.28
N ASP A 106 -36.90 17.49 22.09
CA ASP A 106 -37.44 17.16 20.77
C ASP A 106 -37.55 18.39 19.85
N VAL A 107 -37.79 19.57 20.41
CA VAL A 107 -37.72 20.87 19.72
C VAL A 107 -36.40 21.56 20.07
N VAL A 108 -35.65 21.93 19.03
CA VAL A 108 -34.35 22.61 19.12
C VAL A 108 -34.51 24.12 19.02
N ALA A 109 -35.37 24.61 18.12
CA ALA A 109 -35.65 26.03 17.95
C ALA A 109 -37.05 26.25 17.40
N ARG A 110 -37.68 27.36 17.77
CA ARG A 110 -38.97 27.80 17.23
C ARG A 110 -38.94 29.30 16.98
N LEU A 111 -39.45 29.71 15.82
CA LEU A 111 -39.67 31.08 15.38
C LEU A 111 -41.17 31.23 15.10
N ASP A 112 -41.77 32.27 15.66
CA ASP A 112 -43.16 32.64 15.44
C ASP A 112 -43.21 34.07 14.90
N ALA A 113 -43.77 34.25 13.70
CA ALA A 113 -43.86 35.51 12.96
C ALA A 113 -42.54 36.32 12.92
N ALA A 114 -41.40 35.62 12.86
CA ALA A 114 -40.09 36.25 13.00
C ALA A 114 -39.73 37.09 11.76
N VAL A 115 -39.22 38.29 11.98
CA VAL A 115 -38.69 39.17 10.94
C VAL A 115 -37.22 39.44 11.22
N VAL A 116 -36.37 39.20 10.23
CA VAL A 116 -34.94 39.47 10.26
C VAL A 116 -34.64 40.60 9.31
N GLU A 117 -34.03 41.66 9.84
CA GLU A 117 -33.61 42.83 9.06
C GLU A 117 -32.08 42.93 9.06
N ARG A 118 -31.48 43.09 7.88
CA ARG A 118 -30.04 43.29 7.70
C ARG A 118 -29.79 44.33 6.62
N GLY A 119 -29.62 45.59 7.03
CA GLY A 119 -29.49 46.70 6.10
C GLY A 119 -30.76 46.83 5.24
N PRO A 120 -30.66 46.84 3.89
CA PRO A 120 -31.83 46.89 3.02
C PRO A 120 -32.58 45.55 2.90
N PHE A 121 -32.04 44.46 3.44
CA PHE A 121 -32.63 43.14 3.34
C PHE A 121 -33.59 42.88 4.50
N VAL A 122 -34.81 42.43 4.19
CA VAL A 122 -35.82 42.02 5.15
C VAL A 122 -36.29 40.61 4.80
N LEU A 123 -36.21 39.70 5.76
CA LEU A 123 -36.73 38.34 5.68
C LEU A 123 -37.78 38.14 6.76
N GLY A 124 -39.04 38.04 6.38
CA GLY A 124 -40.13 37.74 7.30
C GLY A 124 -41.49 38.23 6.82
N PRO A 125 -42.56 37.95 7.57
CA PRO A 125 -42.58 37.10 8.76
C PRO A 125 -42.37 35.60 8.44
N ILE A 126 -41.63 34.88 9.27
CA ILE A 126 -41.45 33.42 9.15
C ILE A 126 -41.87 32.68 10.43
N ASP A 127 -42.61 31.60 10.25
CA ASP A 127 -42.87 30.58 11.26
C ASP A 127 -42.00 29.35 10.95
N LEU A 128 -41.18 28.92 11.91
CA LEU A 128 -40.25 27.80 11.72
C LEU A 128 -40.06 27.04 13.03
N GLU A 129 -40.22 25.73 13.00
CA GLU A 129 -39.83 24.84 14.09
C GLU A 129 -38.73 23.89 13.60
N ILE A 130 -37.67 23.74 14.39
CA ILE A 130 -36.54 22.86 14.11
C ILE A 130 -36.55 21.78 15.18
N ALA A 131 -36.69 20.53 14.77
CA ALA A 131 -36.69 19.37 15.63
C ALA A 131 -35.30 18.73 15.76
N TRP A 132 -35.13 17.89 16.78
CA TRP A 132 -33.92 17.07 16.90
C TRP A 132 -33.76 16.14 15.69
N GLN A 133 -32.52 16.02 15.18
CA GLN A 133 -32.15 15.31 13.95
C GLN A 133 -32.60 15.94 12.61
N ASP A 134 -33.22 17.11 12.63
CA ASP A 134 -33.47 17.84 11.39
C ASP A 134 -32.16 18.20 10.67
N ARG A 135 -32.15 18.04 9.35
CA ARG A 135 -31.01 18.34 8.49
C ARG A 135 -31.33 19.58 7.67
N ILE A 136 -30.78 20.72 8.08
CA ILE A 136 -31.05 22.01 7.46
C ILE A 136 -29.85 22.45 6.63
N GLY A 137 -30.06 22.65 5.33
CA GLY A 137 -29.09 23.27 4.45
C GLY A 137 -29.40 24.76 4.31
N VAL A 138 -28.50 25.63 4.78
CA VAL A 138 -28.57 27.07 4.50
C VAL A 138 -27.73 27.33 3.26
N LEU A 139 -28.39 27.75 2.18
CA LEU A 139 -27.77 28.00 0.89
C LEU A 139 -27.99 29.46 0.49
N GLY A 140 -26.98 30.05 -0.14
CA GLY A 140 -27.04 31.40 -0.65
C GLY A 140 -25.68 31.87 -1.14
N PRO A 141 -25.61 32.89 -2.00
CA PRO A 141 -24.36 33.59 -2.28
C PRO A 141 -23.79 34.19 -0.99
N ASN A 142 -22.47 34.44 -0.97
CA ASN A 142 -21.86 35.17 0.12
C ASN A 142 -22.41 36.61 0.13
N GLY A 143 -23.09 36.99 1.21
CA GLY A 143 -23.61 38.35 1.38
C GLY A 143 -25.11 38.35 1.57
#